data_AF-A0A660QTK3-F1
#
_entry.id   AF-A0A660QTK3-F1
#
_cell.length_a   1.000
_cell.length_b   1.000
_cell.length_c   1.000
_cell.angle_alpha   90.00
_cell.angle_beta   90.00
_cell.angle_gamma   90.00
#
_symmetry.space_group_name_H-M   'P 1'
#
loop_
_entity.id
_entity.type
_entity.pdbx_description
1 polymer ?
#
loop_
_entity_poly.entity_id
_entity_poly.type
_entity_poly.pdbx_seq_one_letter_code
_entity_poly.pdbx_strand_id
1 'polypeptide(L)' 'MSKELINETFEKAEGVFQLMPVFVPRLFGEAGRRLRLHPDDYYAMGMNRGSLKERWFSSVINCNNGPLAEEDEGLS' A
#
# COMPACT_ATOMS: atom_id res chain seq x y z
N MET A 1 4.47 -16.20 -5.00
CA MET A 1 3.15 -16.87 -4.98
C MET A 1 3.13 -17.97 -6.04
N SER A 2 2.52 -19.13 -5.75
CA SER A 2 2.32 -20.15 -6.78
C SER A 2 1.04 -19.88 -7.57
N LYS A 3 0.99 -20.36 -8.82
CA LYS A 3 -0.18 -20.19 -9.70
C LYS A 3 -1.43 -20.86 -9.13
N GLU A 4 -1.22 -21.98 -8.44
CA GLU A 4 -2.27 -22.79 -7.81
C GLU A 4 -3.00 -21.98 -6.74
N LEU A 5 -2.26 -21.29 -5.87
CA LEU A 5 -2.84 -20.46 -4.81
C LEU A 5 -3.67 -19.30 -5.37
N ILE A 6 -3.20 -18.68 -6.46
CA ILE A 6 -3.90 -17.58 -7.14
C ILE A 6 -5.24 -18.07 -7.70
N ASN A 7 -5.22 -19.19 -8.43
CA ASN A 7 -6.43 -19.76 -9.03
C ASN A 7 -7.42 -20.21 -7.95
N GLU A 8 -6.96 -20.91 -6.91
CA GLU A 8 -7.82 -21.35 -5.81
C GLU A 8 -8.51 -20.17 -5.11
N THR A 9 -7.77 -19.07 -4.86
CA THR A 9 -8.32 -17.85 -4.24
C THR A 9 -9.37 -17.21 -5.15
N PHE A 10 -9.09 -17.13 -6.46
CA PHE A 10 -10.02 -16.57 -7.43
C PHE A 10 -11.34 -17.35 -7.51
N GLU A 11 -11.24 -18.67 -7.58
CA GLU A 11 -12.40 -19.57 -7.65
C GLU A 11 -13.24 -19.47 -6.38
N LYS A 12 -12.60 -19.50 -5.19
CA LYS A 12 -13.28 -19.35 -3.90
C LYS A 12 -13.99 -18.01 -3.74
N ALA A 13 -13.46 -16.95 -4.35
CA ALA A 13 -14.03 -15.62 -4.32
C ALA A 13 -14.96 -15.33 -5.51
N GLU A 14 -15.43 -16.36 -6.21
CA GLU A 14 -16.38 -16.26 -7.33
C GLU A 14 -15.89 -15.30 -8.44
N GLY A 15 -14.60 -15.29 -8.70
CA GLY A 15 -13.97 -14.45 -9.71
C GLY A 15 -13.61 -13.04 -9.26
N VAL A 16 -13.57 -12.76 -7.95
CA VAL A 16 -13.19 -11.46 -7.39
C VAL A 16 -11.85 -11.55 -6.64
N PHE A 17 -10.85 -10.78 -7.08
CA PHE A 17 -9.61 -10.62 -6.31
C PHE A 17 -9.72 -9.45 -5.33
N GLN A 18 -9.56 -9.74 -4.04
CA GLN A 18 -9.50 -8.73 -2.98
C GLN A 18 -8.04 -8.33 -2.75
N LEU A 19 -7.68 -7.14 -3.22
CA LEU A 19 -6.34 -6.59 -3.08
C LEU A 19 -6.19 -5.93 -1.70
N MET A 20 -5.02 -6.10 -1.08
CA MET A 20 -4.72 -5.40 0.16
C MET A 20 -4.63 -3.89 -0.09
N PRO A 21 -5.11 -3.04 0.84
CA PRO A 21 -4.95 -1.61 0.71
C PRO A 21 -3.47 -1.23 0.85
N VAL A 22 -2.96 -0.45 -0.10
CA VAL A 22 -1.56 0.00 -0.10
C VAL A 22 -1.50 1.49 0.12
N PHE A 23 -0.86 1.89 1.22
CA PHE A 23 -0.62 3.27 1.57
C PHE A 23 0.85 3.60 1.40
N VAL A 24 1.14 4.77 0.86
CA VAL A 24 2.50 5.18 0.54
C VAL A 24 2.87 6.44 1.30
N PRO A 25 3.99 6.45 2.05
CA PRO A 25 4.45 7.61 2.78
C PRO A 25 5.16 8.58 1.83
N ARG A 26 5.18 9.87 2.17
CA ARG A 26 6.05 10.84 1.50
C ARG A 26 6.74 11.71 2.54
N LEU A 27 8.03 11.92 2.31
CA LEU A 27 8.93 12.65 3.20
C LEU A 27 8.51 14.10 3.45
N PHE A 28 8.02 14.80 2.42
CA PHE A 28 7.76 16.23 2.50
C PHE A 28 6.28 16.54 2.75
N GLY A 29 5.99 17.37 3.75
CA GLY A 29 4.65 17.85 4.06
C GLY A 29 3.85 16.92 4.98
N GLU A 30 2.77 17.47 5.53
CA GLU A 30 1.96 16.84 6.56
C GLU A 30 0.76 16.04 6.00
N ALA A 31 0.24 15.13 6.81
CA ALA A 31 -0.94 14.36 6.49
C ALA A 31 -2.17 15.27 6.33
N GLY A 32 -2.74 15.34 5.12
CA GLY A 32 -3.99 16.07 4.87
C GLY A 32 -5.26 15.38 5.39
N ARG A 33 -5.14 14.25 6.09
CA ARG A 33 -6.21 13.48 6.74
C ARG A 33 -7.40 13.03 5.87
N ARG A 34 -7.25 13.01 4.54
CA ARG A 34 -8.29 12.56 3.59
C ARG A 34 -8.37 11.05 3.39
N LEU A 35 -7.30 10.31 3.69
CA LEU A 35 -7.24 8.85 3.48
C LEU A 35 -8.10 8.03 4.46
N ARG A 36 -8.82 8.67 5.39
CA ARG A 36 -9.67 8.03 6.41
C ARG A 36 -8.95 6.91 7.18
N LEU A 37 -7.70 7.18 7.55
CA LEU A 37 -6.91 6.33 8.44
C LEU A 37 -7.26 6.66 9.90
N HIS A 38 -6.92 5.77 10.83
CA HIS A 38 -6.90 6.14 12.23
C HIS A 38 -5.92 7.31 12.43
N PRO A 39 -6.22 8.30 13.29
CA PRO A 39 -5.34 9.45 13.50
C PRO A 39 -3.89 9.09 13.85
N ASP A 40 -3.68 7.96 14.52
CA ASP A 40 -2.35 7.49 14.93
C ASP A 40 -1.57 6.80 13.80
N ASP A 41 -2.25 6.40 12.71
CA ASP A 41 -1.63 5.61 11.63
C ASP A 41 -0.98 6.48 10.56
N TYR A 42 -1.15 7.80 10.59
CA TYR A 42 -0.60 8.69 9.56
C TYR A 42 0.93 8.64 9.45
N TYR A 43 1.61 8.10 10.45
CA TYR A 43 3.06 7.88 10.47
C TYR A 43 3.40 6.42 10.83
N ALA A 44 2.54 5.46 10.47
CA ALA A 44 2.73 4.04 10.80
C ALA A 44 4.06 3.46 10.29
N MET A 45 4.62 4.03 9.22
CA MET A 45 5.92 3.62 8.67
C MET A 45 7.11 4.36 9.31
N GLY A 46 6.88 5.17 10.35
CA GLY A 46 7.91 5.93 11.05
C GLY A 46 8.07 7.37 10.53
N MET A 47 8.45 8.27 11.44
CA MET A 47 8.60 9.71 11.14
C MET A 47 9.62 10.00 10.05
N ASN A 48 10.66 9.17 9.94
CA ASN A 48 11.71 9.26 8.92
C ASN A 48 11.21 8.91 7.51
N ARG A 49 10.10 8.17 7.37
CA ARG A 49 9.45 7.87 6.08
C ARG A 49 8.45 8.96 5.67
N GLY A 50 8.03 9.78 6.62
CA GLY A 50 7.04 10.83 6.44
C GLY A 50 5.61 10.32 6.58
N SER A 51 4.65 11.19 6.27
CA SER A 51 3.23 10.86 6.46
C SER A 51 2.65 10.03 5.32
N LEU A 52 1.74 9.11 5.63
CA LEU A 52 0.92 8.40 4.64
C LEU A 52 0.00 9.40 3.94
N LYS A 53 0.22 9.59 2.64
CA LYS A 53 -0.49 10.61 1.84
C LYS A 53 -1.08 10.09 0.55
N GLU A 54 -0.70 8.90 0.13
CA GLU A 54 -1.24 8.27 -1.06
C GLU A 54 -1.79 6.88 -0.74
N ARG A 55 -2.81 6.48 -1.49
CA ARG A 55 -3.32 5.11 -1.53
C ARG A 55 -3.33 4.67 -2.98
N TRP A 56 -2.57 3.64 -3.30
CA TRP A 56 -2.47 3.13 -4.67
C TRP A 56 -3.45 1.96 -4.84
N PHE A 57 -4.07 1.88 -6.02
CA PHE A 57 -5.03 0.84 -6.38
C PHE A 57 -4.59 0.21 -7.68
N SER A 58 -4.52 -1.13 -7.72
CA SER A 58 -4.18 -1.89 -8.92
C SER A 58 -2.86 -1.43 -9.56
N SER A 59 -1.89 -1.07 -8.73
CA SER A 59 -0.60 -0.56 -9.15
C SER A 59 0.38 -1.70 -9.34
N VAL A 60 0.99 -1.72 -10.52
CA VAL A 60 2.07 -2.64 -10.90
C VAL A 60 3.45 -1.97 -10.84
N ILE A 61 3.54 -0.82 -10.17
CA ILE A 61 4.75 0.02 -10.11
C ILE A 61 5.28 0.03 -8.67
N ASN A 62 6.56 -0.29 -8.51
CA ASN A 62 7.28 -0.10 -7.25
C ASN A 62 7.50 1.40 -7.00
N CYS A 63 7.26 1.83 -5.77
CA CYS A 63 7.36 3.23 -5.39
C CYS A 63 8.82 3.67 -5.30
N ASN A 64 9.17 4.73 -6.03
CA ASN A 64 10.46 5.39 -5.86
C ASN A 64 10.42 6.32 -4.64
N ASN A 65 10.69 5.77 -3.46
CA ASN A 65 10.55 6.46 -2.17
C ASN A 65 11.84 6.43 -1.34
N GLY A 66 12.99 6.45 -2.02
CA GLY A 66 14.31 6.47 -1.40
C GLY A 66 14.77 5.12 -0.83
N PRO A 67 15.92 5.10 -0.14
CA PRO A 67 16.62 3.86 0.25
C PRO A 67 15.94 3.05 1.35
N LEU A 68 14.94 3.62 2.02
CA LEU A 68 14.16 2.94 3.05
C LEU A 68 12.87 2.33 2.48
N ALA A 69 12.64 2.44 1.16
CA ALA A 69 11.47 1.87 0.52
C ALA A 69 11.57 0.35 0.50
N GLU A 70 10.51 -0.31 0.94
CA GLU A 70 10.38 -1.76 0.82
C GLU A 70 10.30 -2.16 -0.66
N GLU A 71 10.74 -3.37 -0.97
CA GLU A 71 10.80 -3.87 -2.34
C GLU A 71 9.43 -3.86 -3.01
N ASP A 72 8.36 -4.14 -2.26
CA ASP A 72 6.98 -4.20 -2.74
C ASP A 72 6.17 -2.91 -2.49
N GLU A 73 6.79 -1.85 -1.99
CA GLU A 73 6.09 -0.61 -1.68
C GLU A 73 5.38 -0.06 -2.91
N GLY A 74 4.07 0.18 -2.82
CA GLY A 74 3.26 0.69 -3.93
C GLY A 74 2.65 -0.39 -4.84
N LEU A 75 3.00 -1.67 -4.70
CA LEU A 75 2.35 -2.74 -5.46
C LEU A 75 0.99 -3.08 -4.85
N SER A 76 -0.10 -2.93 -5.61
CA SER A 76 -1.48 -3.20 -5.16
C SER A 76 -2.27 -4.03 -6.14
#